data_AF-A0A1M5VVP6-F1
#
_entry.id   AF-A0A1M5VVP6-F1
#
_cell.length_a   1.000
_cell.length_b   1.000
_cell.length_c   1.000
_cell.angle_alpha   90.00
_cell.angle_beta   90.00
_cell.angle_gamma   90.00
#
_symmetry.space_group_name_H-M   'P 1'
#
loop_
_entity.id
_entity.type
_entity.pdbx_description
1 polymer ?
#
loop_
_entity_poly.entity_id
_entity_poly.type
_entity_poly.pdbx_seq_one_letter_code
_entity_poly.pdbx_strand_id
1 'polypeptide(L)'
;MPDEAFEVRRSIRELLREQQGGDRFVSTVSDTESLRQAGMSSNALVALLVAMEDAFDFEWDDDVQPEALRSIESLADHVVALRG
;
A
#
# COMPACT_ATOMS: atom_id res chain seq x y z
N MET A 1 1.98 8.65 14.90
CA MET A 1 0.71 9.18 15.47
C MET A 1 -0.46 8.39 14.88
N PRO A 2 -1.56 8.09 15.60
CA PRO A 2 -2.69 7.32 15.07
C PRO A 2 -3.29 7.93 13.79
N ASP A 3 -3.26 9.25 13.71
CA ASP A 3 -3.79 10.02 12.57
C ASP A 3 -2.93 9.86 11.32
N GLU A 4 -1.61 9.71 11.46
CA GLU A 4 -0.69 9.59 10.33
C GLU A 4 -0.83 8.25 9.61
N ALA A 5 -0.93 7.15 10.37
CA ALA A 5 -1.19 5.83 9.78
C ALA A 5 -2.57 5.77 9.09
N PHE A 6 -3.54 6.55 9.56
CA PHE A 6 -4.84 6.66 8.89
C PHE A 6 -4.73 7.42 7.56
N GLU A 7 -4.04 8.56 7.53
CA GLU A 7 -3.81 9.33 6.31
C GLU A 7 -2.99 8.54 5.27
N VAL A 8 -1.94 7.85 5.69
CA VAL A 8 -1.13 7.01 4.80
C VAL A 8 -1.97 5.88 4.18
N ARG A 9 -2.80 5.18 4.98
CA ARG A 9 -3.71 4.14 4.45
C ARG A 9 -4.70 4.72 3.45
N ARG A 10 -5.21 5.93 3.70
CA ARG A 10 -6.08 6.64 2.77
C ARG A 10 -5.37 6.95 1.46
N SER A 11 -4.16 7.48 1.51
CA SER A 11 -3.34 7.74 0.31
C SER A 11 -3.06 6.46 -0.47
N ILE A 12 -2.70 5.35 0.18
CA ILE A 12 -2.51 4.05 -0.47
C ILE A 12 -3.79 3.59 -1.17
N ARG A 13 -4.96 3.78 -0.55
CA ARG A 13 -6.26 3.48 -1.16
C ARG A 13 -6.56 4.35 -2.38
N GLU A 14 -6.18 5.63 -2.35
CA GLU A 14 -6.31 6.53 -3.50
C GLU A 14 -5.41 6.07 -4.66
N LEU A 15 -4.14 5.74 -4.41
CA LEU A 15 -3.23 5.17 -5.42
C LEU A 15 -3.79 3.88 -6.04
N LEU A 16 -4.35 3.00 -5.20
CA LEU A 16 -4.99 1.77 -5.68
C LEU A 16 -6.17 2.03 -6.61
N ARG A 17 -6.98 3.07 -6.31
CA ARG A 17 -8.12 3.46 -7.17
C ARG A 17 -7.65 3.96 -8.52
N GLU A 18 -6.62 4.79 -8.52
CA GLU A 18 -6.03 5.35 -9.74
C GLU A 18 -5.47 4.25 -10.65
N GLN A 19 -4.76 3.27 -10.07
CA GLN A 19 -4.14 2.21 -10.86
C GLN A 19 -5.12 1.14 -11.34
N GLN A 20 -6.08 0.73 -10.51
CA GLN A 20 -7.03 -0.33 -10.88
C GLN A 20 -8.23 0.20 -11.67
N GLY A 21 -8.37 1.52 -11.82
CA GLY A 21 -9.46 2.16 -12.56
C GLY A 21 -10.86 1.83 -12.02
N GLY A 22 -10.95 1.35 -10.76
CA GLY A 22 -12.17 0.75 -10.23
C GLY A 22 -12.26 0.80 -8.71
N ASP A 23 -13.36 1.39 -8.23
CA ASP A 23 -13.60 1.61 -6.81
C ASP A 23 -13.98 0.32 -6.05
N ARG A 24 -14.42 -0.71 -6.79
CA ARG A 24 -15.00 -1.93 -6.19
C ARG A 24 -13.97 -2.72 -5.38
N PHE A 25 -12.79 -3.00 -5.95
CA PHE A 25 -11.72 -3.74 -5.26
C PHE A 25 -11.24 -2.99 -4.01
N VAL A 26 -10.98 -1.68 -4.15
CA VAL A 26 -10.49 -0.85 -3.05
C VAL A 26 -11.52 -0.73 -1.94
N SER A 27 -12.81 -0.62 -2.28
CA SER A 27 -13.89 -0.56 -1.28
C SER A 27 -14.09 -1.88 -0.51
N THR A 28 -13.69 -3.01 -1.08
CA THR A 28 -13.91 -4.34 -0.49
C THR A 28 -12.70 -4.89 0.26
N VAL A 29 -11.49 -4.45 -0.08
CA VAL A 29 -10.27 -5.00 0.53
C VAL A 29 -10.11 -4.49 1.96
N SER A 30 -9.87 -5.40 2.90
CA SER A 30 -9.56 -5.04 4.29
C SER A 30 -8.13 -4.51 4.41
N ASP A 31 -7.88 -3.61 5.36
CA ASP A 31 -6.53 -3.08 5.62
C ASP A 31 -5.55 -4.19 6.04
N THR A 32 -6.06 -5.21 6.75
CA THR A 32 -5.29 -6.35 7.27
C THR A 32 -5.23 -7.55 6.32
N GLU A 33 -6.05 -7.53 5.26
CA GLU A 33 -6.11 -8.62 4.28
C GLU A 33 -4.92 -8.54 3.33
N SER A 34 -4.46 -9.71 2.88
CA SER A 34 -3.40 -9.71 1.88
C SER A 34 -3.94 -9.23 0.53
N LEU A 35 -3.30 -8.22 -0.05
CA LEU A 35 -3.63 -7.69 -1.37
C LEU A 35 -3.65 -8.79 -2.43
N ARG A 36 -2.69 -9.71 -2.39
CA ARG A 36 -2.63 -10.89 -3.29
C ARG A 36 -3.79 -11.84 -3.08
N GLN A 37 -4.19 -12.08 -1.82
CA GLN A 37 -5.34 -12.96 -1.51
C GLN A 37 -6.67 -12.32 -1.91
N ALA A 38 -6.75 -10.98 -1.86
CA ALA A 38 -7.90 -10.22 -2.34
C ALA A 38 -8.05 -10.25 -3.87
N GLY A 39 -7.06 -10.79 -4.59
CA GLY A 39 -7.09 -10.93 -6.05
C GLY A 39 -6.17 -9.97 -6.80
N MET A 40 -5.32 -9.20 -6.11
CA MET A 40 -4.32 -8.36 -6.76
C MET A 40 -3.25 -9.22 -7.45
N SER A 41 -2.99 -8.93 -8.72
CA SER A 41 -1.91 -9.58 -9.45
C SER A 41 -0.54 -9.09 -8.97
N SER A 42 0.52 -9.89 -9.16
CA SER A 42 1.88 -9.48 -8.80
C SER A 42 2.31 -8.21 -9.53
N ASN A 43 1.90 -8.03 -10.78
CA ASN A 43 2.22 -6.83 -11.56
C ASN A 43 1.53 -5.57 -10.99
N ALA A 44 0.28 -5.71 -10.55
CA ALA A 44 -0.44 -4.63 -9.88
C ALA A 44 0.20 -4.27 -8.53
N LEU A 45 0.68 -5.25 -7.79
CA LEU A 45 1.41 -5.00 -6.54
C LEU A 45 2.70 -4.23 -6.80
N VAL A 46 3.52 -4.67 -7.76
CA VAL A 46 4.76 -3.95 -8.12
C VAL A 46 4.46 -2.52 -8.58
N ALA A 47 3.43 -2.33 -9.41
CA ALA A 47 3.02 -1.00 -9.85
C ALA A 47 2.57 -0.10 -8.69
N LEU A 48 1.91 -0.66 -7.67
CA LEU A 48 1.59 0.07 -6.43
C LEU A 48 2.86 0.48 -5.68
N LEU A 49 3.83 -0.43 -5.53
CA LEU A 49 5.07 -0.14 -4.81
C LEU A 49 5.83 1.03 -5.44
N VAL A 50 5.95 1.03 -6.77
CA VAL A 50 6.58 2.15 -7.52
C VAL A 50 5.79 3.45 -7.36
N ALA A 51 4.46 3.40 -7.37
CA ALA A 51 3.66 4.60 -7.14
C ALA A 51 3.73 5.12 -5.70
N MET A 52 3.98 4.24 -4.72
CA MET A 52 4.23 4.64 -3.35
C MET A 52 5.56 5.38 -3.22
N GLU A 53 6.62 4.92 -3.88
CA GLU A 53 7.93 5.59 -3.90
C GLU A 53 7.78 7.05 -4.36
N ASP A 54 7.08 7.27 -5.48
CA ASP A 54 6.79 8.60 -6.02
C ASP A 54 5.88 9.43 -5.09
N ALA A 55 4.82 8.83 -4.55
CA ALA A 55 3.83 9.55 -3.73
C ALA A 55 4.35 9.94 -2.35
N PHE A 56 5.25 9.15 -1.76
CA PHE A 56 5.77 9.37 -0.42
C PHE A 56 7.23 9.84 -0.40
N ASP A 57 7.87 10.00 -1.57
CA ASP A 57 9.25 10.46 -1.78
C ASP A 57 10.29 9.58 -1.05
N PHE A 58 10.24 8.27 -1.30
CA PHE A 58 11.17 7.28 -0.75
C PHE A 58 11.49 6.17 -1.75
N GLU A 59 12.48 5.32 -1.42
CA GLU A 59 12.84 4.12 -2.20
C GLU A 59 12.68 2.88 -1.31
N TRP A 60 12.14 1.77 -1.87
CA TRP A 60 12.08 0.50 -1.15
C TRP A 60 13.47 -0.12 -1.01
N ASP A 61 13.75 -0.72 0.15
CA ASP A 61 14.95 -1.54 0.35
C ASP A 61 14.85 -2.83 -0.47
N ASP A 62 15.94 -3.23 -1.13
CA ASP A 62 16.03 -4.52 -1.83
C ASP A 62 15.77 -5.72 -0.89
N ASP A 63 16.07 -5.56 0.41
CA ASP A 63 15.84 -6.55 1.46
C ASP A 63 14.47 -6.42 2.16
N VAL A 64 13.52 -5.68 1.56
CA VAL A 64 12.18 -5.51 2.13
C VAL A 64 11.47 -6.87 2.31
N GLN A 65 10.99 -7.10 3.54
CA GLN A 65 10.33 -8.36 3.87
C GLN A 65 8.98 -8.48 3.15
N PRO A 66 8.63 -9.65 2.58
CA PRO A 66 7.35 -9.87 1.91
C PRO A 66 6.13 -9.57 2.79
N GLU A 67 6.28 -9.69 4.10
CA GLU A 67 5.28 -9.37 5.10
C GLU A 67 4.94 -7.87 5.12
N ALA A 68 5.92 -6.99 4.91
CA ALA A 68 5.73 -5.54 4.84
C ALA A 68 4.89 -5.14 3.62
N LEU A 69 4.95 -5.93 2.55
CA LEU A 69 4.26 -5.70 1.28
C LEU A 69 2.91 -6.44 1.18
N ARG A 70 2.48 -7.09 2.27
CA ARG A 70 1.38 -8.04 2.23
C ARG A 70 0.01 -7.35 2.19
N SER A 71 -0.17 -6.29 2.97
CA SER A 71 -1.45 -5.65 3.25
C SER A 71 -1.31 -4.11 3.30
N ILE A 72 -2.43 -3.40 3.22
CA ILE A 72 -2.45 -1.93 3.28
C ILE A 72 -1.96 -1.42 4.65
N GLU A 73 -2.29 -2.15 5.73
CA GLU A 73 -1.79 -1.86 7.07
C GLU A 73 -0.27 -1.95 7.13
N SER A 74 0.33 -3.06 6.66
CA SER A 74 1.79 -3.22 6.70
C SER A 74 2.53 -2.20 5.83
N LEU A 75 1.97 -1.86 4.68
CA LEU A 75 2.48 -0.80 3.81
C LEU A 75 2.44 0.57 4.51
N ALA A 76 1.35 0.88 5.20
CA ALA A 76 1.21 2.13 5.91
C ALA A 76 2.14 2.22 7.12
N ASP A 77 2.26 1.14 7.89
CA ASP A 77 3.17 1.05 9.02
C ASP A 77 4.62 1.26 8.57
N HIS A 78 5.00 0.73 7.40
CA HIS A 78 6.32 0.96 6.84
C HIS A 78 6.58 2.43 6.52
N VAL A 79 5.65 3.10 5.83
CA VAL A 79 5.78 4.54 5.51
C VAL A 79 5.80 5.41 6.76
N VAL A 80 4.98 5.08 7.76
CA VAL A 80 5.00 5.79 9.06
C VAL A 80 6.33 5.58 9.77
N ALA A 81 6.90 4.37 9.72
CA ALA A 81 8.21 4.09 10.31
C ALA A 81 9.36 4.84 9.62
N LEU A 82 9.24 5.14 8.31
CA LEU A 82 10.21 5.96 7.58
C LEU A 82 10.15 7.45 7.93
N ARG A 83 8.99 7.94 8.38
CA ARG A 83 8.73 9.35 8.69
C ARG A 83 8.94 9.72 10.16
N GLY A 84 9.02 8.73 11.04
CA GLY A 84 9.26 8.89 12.48
C GLY A 84 10.73 8.94 12.85
#